data_AF-A0A7V4UP04-F1
#
_entry.id   AF-A0A7V4UP04-F1
#
_cell.length_a   1.000
_cell.length_b   1.000
_cell.length_c   1.000
_cell.angle_alpha   90.00
_cell.angle_beta   90.00
_cell.angle_gamma   90.00
#
_symmetry.space_group_name_H-M   'P 1'
#
loop_
_entity.id
_entity.type
_entity.pdbx_description
1 polymer ?
#
loop_
_entity_poly.entity_id
_entity_poly.type
_entity_poly.pdbx_seq_one_letter_code
_entity_poly.pdbx_strand_id
1 'polypeptide(L)'
;MPDVKLSKQVWEQLKAKTCEDLIAALERDGFQYEGTRGATRAYRHSDGRRIVIHYHPNKTYGPKLLKALIAAAAWSEREMRSLKLIK
;
A
#
# COMPACT_ATOMS: atom_id res chain seq x y z
N MET A 1 1.57 -11.74 13.59
CA MET A 1 1.86 -10.51 12.81
C MET A 1 1.96 -9.38 13.83
N PRO A 2 3.10 -8.66 13.95
CA PRO A 2 3.17 -7.56 14.89
C PRO A 2 2.10 -6.53 14.52
N ASP A 3 1.27 -6.19 15.50
CA ASP A 3 0.18 -5.23 15.35
C ASP A 3 0.84 -3.86 15.12
N VAL A 4 0.81 -3.37 13.88
CA VAL A 4 1.24 -2.00 13.60
C VAL A 4 0.23 -1.11 14.34
N LYS A 5 0.63 -0.60 15.52
CA LYS A 5 -0.18 0.32 16.31
C LYS A 5 -0.29 1.64 15.56
N LEU A 6 -1.31 1.74 14.72
CA LEU A 6 -1.65 2.96 14.00
C LEU A 6 -2.57 3.81 14.86
N SER A 7 -2.31 5.12 14.93
CA SER A 7 -3.27 6.04 15.52
C SER A 7 -4.59 6.01 14.74
N LYS A 8 -5.72 6.30 15.42
CA LYS A 8 -7.05 6.39 14.78
C LYS A 8 -7.02 7.35 13.59
N GLN A 9 -6.34 8.48 13.71
CA GLN A 9 -6.23 9.48 12.65
C GLN A 9 -5.47 8.95 11.42
N VAL A 10 -4.37 8.23 11.63
CA VAL A 10 -3.63 7.59 10.53
C VAL A 10 -4.49 6.53 9.84
N TRP A 11 -5.24 5.76 10.61
CA TRP A 11 -6.15 4.76 10.06
C TRP A 11 -7.27 5.36 9.20
N GLU A 12 -7.88 6.47 9.62
CA GLU A 12 -8.87 7.18 8.80
C GLU A 12 -8.28 7.71 7.49
N GLN A 13 -7.05 8.26 7.54
CA GLN A 13 -6.36 8.71 6.32
C GLN A 13 -6.10 7.57 5.35
N LEU A 14 -5.66 6.40 5.84
CA LEU A 14 -5.39 5.22 5.03
C LEU A 14 -6.65 4.68 4.34
N LYS A 15 -7.79 4.62 5.06
CA LYS A 15 -9.07 4.16 4.48
C LYS A 15 -9.57 5.02 3.33
N ALA A 16 -9.18 6.29 3.29
CA ALA A 16 -9.53 7.21 2.22
C ALA A 16 -8.64 7.07 0.98
N LYS A 17 -7.57 6.26 1.02
CA LYS A 17 -6.62 6.11 -0.09
C LYS A 17 -7.15 5.20 -1.18
N THR A 18 -6.99 5.65 -2.42
CA THR A 18 -7.35 4.87 -3.60
C THR A 18 -6.26 3.86 -3.97
N CYS A 19 -6.56 3.02 -4.96
CA CYS A 19 -5.57 2.15 -5.59
C CYS A 19 -4.36 2.95 -6.12
N GLU A 20 -4.61 4.09 -6.74
CA GLU A 20 -3.60 4.98 -7.32
C GLU A 20 -2.68 5.59 -6.24
N ASP A 21 -3.25 6.02 -5.11
CA ASP A 21 -2.46 6.52 -3.98
C ASP A 21 -1.47 5.47 -3.46
N LEU A 22 -1.93 4.22 -3.35
CA LEU A 22 -1.10 3.10 -2.90
C LEU A 22 -0.04 2.72 -3.92
N ILE A 23 -0.39 2.69 -5.21
CA ILE A 23 0.59 2.45 -6.28
C ILE A 23 1.66 3.54 -6.28
N ALA A 24 1.27 4.81 -6.19
CA ALA A 24 2.23 5.90 -6.14
C ALA A 24 3.14 5.83 -4.91
N ALA A 25 2.62 5.37 -3.76
CA ALA A 25 3.45 5.12 -2.57
C ALA A 25 4.42 3.93 -2.78
N LEU A 26 3.99 2.85 -3.42
CA LEU A 26 4.84 1.70 -3.78
C LEU A 26 5.99 2.15 -4.69
N GLU A 27 5.68 2.90 -5.74
CA GLU A 27 6.69 3.38 -6.69
C GLU A 27 7.70 4.33 -6.02
N ARG A 28 7.25 5.20 -5.12
CA ARG A 28 8.15 6.06 -4.31
C ARG A 28 9.02 5.27 -3.34
N ASP A 29 8.54 4.15 -2.83
CA ASP A 29 9.32 3.24 -1.98
C ASP A 29 10.35 2.44 -2.78
N GLY A 30 10.28 2.48 -4.11
CA GLY A 30 11.19 1.76 -4.99
C GLY A 30 10.66 0.43 -5.49
N PHE A 31 9.38 0.11 -5.27
CA PHE A 31 8.75 -1.01 -5.94
C PHE A 31 8.65 -0.74 -7.45
N GLN A 32 8.92 -1.77 -8.24
CA GLN A 32 8.84 -1.75 -9.69
C GLN A 32 7.68 -2.61 -10.15
N TYR A 33 6.96 -2.14 -11.17
CA TYR A 33 5.87 -2.88 -11.78
C TYR A 33 6.41 -4.13 -12.49
N GLU A 34 5.90 -5.30 -12.12
CA GLU A 34 6.30 -6.61 -12.68
C GLU A 34 5.35 -7.04 -13.81
N GLY A 35 4.07 -6.67 -13.73
CA GLY A 35 3.08 -7.05 -14.71
C GLY A 35 1.65 -7.09 -14.17
N THR A 36 0.71 -7.47 -15.04
CA THR A 36 -0.71 -7.58 -14.71
C THR A 36 -1.24 -8.97 -15.03
N ARG A 37 -2.20 -9.44 -14.23
CA ARG A 37 -3.00 -10.63 -14.52
C ARG A 37 -4.46 -10.32 -14.16
N GLY A 38 -5.29 -10.16 -15.18
CA GLY A 38 -6.68 -9.72 -15.01
C GLY A 38 -6.74 -8.33 -14.35
N ALA A 39 -7.51 -8.22 -13.27
CA ALA A 39 -7.65 -6.98 -12.50
C ALA A 39 -6.59 -6.82 -11.39
N THR A 40 -5.44 -7.51 -11.48
CA THR A 40 -4.38 -7.43 -10.48
C THR A 40 -3.07 -6.94 -11.09
N ARG A 41 -2.35 -6.09 -10.35
CA ARG A 41 -1.02 -5.58 -10.71
C ARG A 41 0.00 -6.09 -9.70
N ALA A 42 1.09 -6.68 -10.18
CA ALA A 42 2.18 -7.14 -9.35
C ALA A 42 3.30 -6.10 -9.32
N TYR A 43 3.86 -5.90 -8.13
CA TYR A 43 4.96 -4.97 -7.86
C TYR A 43 6.04 -5.70 -7.06
N ARG A 44 7.30 -5.49 -7.42
CA ARG A 44 8.47 -6.13 -6.79
C ARG A 44 9.46 -5.06 -6.36
N HIS A 45 9.96 -5.17 -5.13
CA HIS A 45 11.03 -4.33 -4.61
C HIS A 45 12.37 -5.07 -4.69
N SER A 46 13.48 -4.33 -4.78
CA SER A 46 14.83 -4.89 -4.93
C SER A 46 15.29 -5.72 -3.73
N ASP A 47 14.76 -5.44 -2.54
CA ASP A 47 14.97 -6.22 -1.31
C ASP A 47 14.22 -7.56 -1.25
N GLY A 48 13.45 -7.89 -2.29
CA GLY A 48 12.70 -9.14 -2.38
C GLY A 48 11.24 -9.07 -1.95
N ARG A 49 10.73 -7.94 -1.42
CA ARG A 49 9.29 -7.77 -1.17
C ARG A 49 8.51 -7.83 -2.49
N ARG A 50 7.35 -8.48 -2.48
CA ARG A 50 6.43 -8.57 -3.62
C ARG A 50 5.00 -8.36 -3.17
N ILE A 51 4.27 -7.50 -3.89
CA ILE A 51 2.89 -7.11 -3.55
C ILE A 51 2.02 -7.23 -4.79
N VAL A 52 0.81 -7.74 -4.58
CA VAL A 52 -0.22 -7.82 -5.62
C VAL A 52 -1.37 -6.90 -5.24
N ILE A 53 -1.65 -5.93 -6.09
CA ILE A 53 -2.66 -4.89 -5.93
C ILE A 53 -3.86 -5.26 -6.80
N HIS A 54 -5.04 -5.41 -6.19
CA HIS A 54 -6.30 -5.48 -6.95
C HIS A 54 -6.62 -4.09 -7.48
N TYR A 55 -6.49 -3.90 -8.79
CA TYR A 55 -6.61 -2.61 -9.44
C TYR A 55 -8.04 -2.39 -9.94
N HIS A 56 -8.77 -1.55 -9.21
CA HIS A 56 -10.05 -0.98 -9.63
C HIS A 56 -9.95 0.55 -9.54
N PRO A 57 -9.97 1.27 -10.67
CA PRO A 57 -9.79 2.72 -10.66
C PRO A 57 -10.76 3.42 -9.72
N ASN A 58 -10.26 4.44 -9.00
CA ASN A 58 -11.04 5.26 -8.06
C ASN A 58 -11.70 4.49 -6.90
N LYS A 59 -11.30 3.23 -6.63
CA LYS A 59 -11.78 2.47 -5.48
C LYS A 59 -10.77 2.45 -4.34
N THR A 60 -11.30 2.45 -3.13
CA THR A 60 -10.56 2.21 -1.89
C THR A 60 -10.60 0.74 -1.50
N TYR A 61 -9.74 0.35 -0.55
CA TYR A 61 -9.68 -1.00 -0.04
C TYR A 61 -10.48 -1.19 1.25
N GLY A 62 -11.11 -2.34 1.37
CA GLY A 62 -11.68 -2.77 2.65
C GLY A 62 -10.60 -2.88 3.73
N PRO A 63 -10.92 -2.63 5.01
CA PRO A 63 -9.99 -2.63 6.14
C PRO A 63 -9.01 -3.81 6.19
N LYS A 64 -9.51 -5.03 5.94
CA LYS A 64 -8.71 -6.25 6.00
C LYS A 64 -7.64 -6.30 4.91
N LEU A 65 -8.02 -5.98 3.67
CA LEU A 65 -7.09 -5.98 2.54
C LEU A 65 -6.08 -4.84 2.69
N LEU A 66 -6.53 -3.66 3.09
CA LEU A 66 -5.64 -2.52 3.33
C LEU A 66 -4.57 -2.84 4.39
N LYS A 67 -4.93 -3.44 5.52
CA LYS A 67 -3.97 -3.89 6.53
C LYS A 67 -2.96 -4.89 5.96
N ALA A 68 -3.43 -5.86 5.17
CA ALA A 68 -2.55 -6.85 4.55
C ALA A 68 -1.56 -6.21 3.56
N LEU A 69 -2.00 -5.22 2.77
CA LEU A 69 -1.15 -4.49 1.83
C LEU A 69 -0.07 -3.67 2.55
N ILE A 70 -0.45 -2.90 3.57
CA ILE A 70 0.52 -2.11 4.35
C ILE A 70 1.52 -3.01 5.08
N ALA A 71 1.06 -4.13 5.64
CA ALA A 71 1.93 -5.12 6.28
C ALA A 71 2.88 -5.79 5.27
N ALA A 72 2.42 -6.12 4.07
CA ALA A 72 3.25 -6.70 3.01
C ALA A 72 4.28 -5.70 2.47
N ALA A 73 3.93 -4.42 2.46
CA ALA A 73 4.86 -3.32 2.18
C ALA A 73 5.84 -3.06 3.32
N ALA A 74 5.63 -3.64 4.50
CA ALA A 74 6.47 -3.43 5.67
C ALA A 74 6.66 -1.96 6.06
N TRP A 75 5.69 -1.08 5.73
CA TRP A 75 5.79 0.34 6.03
C TRP A 75 5.42 0.68 7.48
N SER A 76 6.30 1.40 8.15
CA SER A 76 6.02 2.15 9.37
C SER A 76 5.22 3.42 9.08
N GLU A 77 4.65 4.04 10.12
CA GLU A 77 4.03 5.37 10.01
C GLU A 77 4.99 6.41 9.43
N ARG A 78 6.27 6.36 9.81
CA ARG A 78 7.29 7.28 9.31
C ARG A 78 7.48 7.13 7.80
N GLU A 79 7.58 5.90 7.31
CA GLU A 79 7.70 5.62 5.87
C GLU A 79 6.43 6.04 5.13
N MET A 80 5.24 5.74 5.65
CA MET A 80 4.00 6.19 5.02
C MET A 80 3.90 7.71 4.88
N ARG A 81 4.49 8.49 5.81
CA ARG A 81 4.62 9.95 5.68
C ARG A 81 5.62 10.35 4.60
N SER A 82 6.82 9.75 4.56
CA SER A 82 7.82 10.07 3.52
C SER A 82 7.33 9.69 2.11
N LEU A 83 6.52 8.64 2.01
CA LEU A 83 5.89 8.18 0.77
C LEU A 83 4.66 9.01 0.38
N LYS A 84 4.29 10.02 1.19
CA LYS A 84 3.12 10.89 1.01
C LYS A 84 1.79 10.14 0.97
N LEU A 85 1.74 8.96 1.59
CA LEU A 85 0.50 8.18 1.72
C LEU A 85 -0.40 8.78 2.80
N ILE A 86 0.20 9.26 3.88
CA ILE A 86 -0.46 9.96 5.00
C ILE A 86 0.26 11.28 5.31
N LYS A 87 -0.43 12.19 5.99
CA LYS A 87 0.11 13.44 6.53
C LYS A 87 0.69 13.22 7.92
#